data_AF-A0A9E3N5S1-F1
#
_entry.id   AF-A0A9E3N5S1-F1
#
_cell.length_a   1.000
_cell.length_b   1.000
_cell.length_c   1.000
_cell.angle_alpha   90.00
_cell.angle_beta   90.00
_cell.angle_gamma   90.00
#
_symmetry.space_group_name_H-M   'P 1'
#
loop_
_entity.id
_entity.type
_entity.pdbx_description
1 polymer ?
#
loop_
_entity_poly.entity_id
_entity_poly.type
_entity_poly.pdbx_seq_one_letter_code
_entity_poly.pdbx_strand_id
1 'polypeptide(L)'
;GALDVSKLTQDTQLCLAVSADMPALELVSAVPIRFKIGSPDDIERIVVSALPGITLTHMPQVPAAVPVRPDTYYFSLSTRNGLYENALKAQAIAIYAPDGMRELKIELIAFTQ
;
A
#
# COMPACT_ATOMS: atom_id res chain seq x y z
N GLY A 1 -6.13 -4.80 -7.16
CA GLY A 1 -6.06 -6.26 -6.97
C GLY A 1 -7.27 -6.69 -6.16
N ALA A 2 -7.77 -7.92 -6.37
CA ALA A 2 -8.85 -8.46 -5.54
C ALA A 2 -8.30 -8.91 -4.19
N LEU A 3 -9.00 -8.58 -3.10
CA LEU A 3 -8.71 -9.08 -1.76
C LEU A 3 -9.62 -10.25 -1.47
N ASP A 4 -9.04 -11.37 -1.06
CA ASP A 4 -9.81 -12.49 -0.52
C ASP A 4 -10.10 -12.22 0.96
N VAL A 5 -11.19 -11.51 1.24
CA VAL A 5 -11.53 -11.03 2.59
C VAL A 5 -11.83 -12.18 3.55
N SER A 6 -12.21 -13.34 3.03
CA SER A 6 -12.36 -14.56 3.83
C SER A 6 -11.06 -15.02 4.48
N LYS A 7 -9.90 -14.55 4.00
CA LYS A 7 -8.57 -14.80 4.60
C LYS A 7 -8.05 -13.63 5.44
N LEU A 8 -8.75 -12.49 5.46
CA LEU A 8 -8.37 -11.32 6.25
C LEU A 8 -9.09 -11.40 7.60
N THR A 9 -8.37 -11.87 8.62
CA THR A 9 -8.84 -11.86 10.02
C THR A 9 -8.60 -10.49 10.67
N GLN A 10 -9.13 -10.28 11.89
CA GLN A 10 -8.87 -9.04 12.66
C GLN A 10 -7.37 -8.80 12.90
N ASP A 11 -6.57 -9.87 12.98
CA ASP A 11 -5.12 -9.83 13.18
C ASP A 11 -4.32 -9.70 11.88
N THR A 12 -5.01 -9.63 10.72
CA THR A 12 -4.33 -9.51 9.43
C THR A 12 -3.96 -8.06 9.14
N GLN A 13 -2.67 -7.83 8.98
CA GLN A 13 -2.13 -6.56 8.54
C GLN A 13 -1.74 -6.61 7.07
N LEU A 14 -1.96 -5.49 6.38
CA LEU A 14 -1.55 -5.30 5.00
C LEU A 14 -0.34 -4.38 4.95
N CYS A 15 0.68 -4.79 4.21
CA CYS A 15 1.79 -3.93 3.84
C CYS A 15 2.03 -3.95 2.33
N LEU A 16 2.53 -2.81 1.84
CA LEU A 16 2.93 -2.63 0.46
C LEU A 16 4.43 -2.78 0.37
N ALA A 17 4.91 -3.71 -0.45
CA ALA A 17 6.31 -3.81 -0.84
C ALA A 17 6.52 -3.07 -2.16
N VAL A 18 7.46 -2.13 -2.18
CA VAL A 18 7.76 -1.31 -3.35
C VAL A 18 9.25 -1.36 -3.64
N SER A 19 9.59 -1.65 -4.89
CA SER A 19 10.94 -1.54 -5.42
C SER A 19 10.93 -0.79 -6.74
N ALA A 20 11.96 0.01 -6.98
CA ALA A 20 12.15 0.77 -8.22
C ALA A 20 13.64 1.07 -8.40
N ASP A 21 14.06 1.33 -9.63
CA ASP A 21 15.42 1.73 -9.98
C ASP A 21 15.66 3.20 -9.60
N MET A 22 15.74 3.46 -8.29
CA MET A 22 15.98 4.79 -7.72
C MET A 22 16.54 4.73 -6.30
N PRO A 23 17.11 5.82 -5.76
CA PRO A 23 17.67 5.84 -4.42
C PRO A 23 16.62 5.52 -3.34
N ALA A 24 17.01 4.68 -2.37
CA ALA A 24 16.23 4.29 -1.20
C ALA A 24 15.46 5.43 -0.55
N LEU A 25 16.17 6.53 -0.24
CA LEU A 25 15.63 7.68 0.46
C LEU A 25 14.58 8.43 -0.37
N GLU A 26 14.79 8.51 -1.68
CA GLU A 26 13.81 9.09 -2.60
C GLU A 26 12.57 8.21 -2.67
N LEU A 27 12.75 6.89 -2.82
CA LEU A 27 11.63 5.95 -2.88
C LEU A 27 10.78 6.01 -1.61
N VAL A 28 11.42 5.93 -0.44
CA VAL A 28 10.75 5.98 0.86
C VAL A 28 10.03 7.30 1.10
N SER A 29 10.58 8.42 0.63
CA SER A 29 9.94 9.74 0.75
C SER A 29 8.85 9.97 -0.30
N ALA A 30 9.04 9.45 -1.51
CA ALA A 30 8.13 9.65 -2.62
C ALA A 30 6.89 8.77 -2.52
N VAL A 31 7.03 7.49 -2.12
CA VAL A 31 5.93 6.52 -2.12
C VAL A 31 4.72 7.01 -1.30
N PRO A 32 4.84 7.42 -0.02
CA PRO A 32 3.69 7.89 0.77
C PRO A 32 2.97 9.12 0.21
N ILE A 33 3.69 9.96 -0.52
CA ILE A 33 3.17 11.23 -1.06
C ILE A 33 2.52 10.99 -2.43
N ARG A 34 3.22 10.22 -3.28
CA ARG A 34 2.88 9.99 -4.68
C ARG A 34 1.83 8.89 -4.85
N PHE A 35 1.92 7.83 -4.06
CA PHE A 35 0.98 6.73 -4.17
C PHE A 35 -0.33 7.11 -3.50
N LYS A 36 -1.43 6.71 -4.13
CA LYS A 36 -2.76 6.81 -3.54
C LYS A 36 -3.32 5.40 -3.42
N ILE A 37 -3.93 5.10 -2.29
CA ILE A 37 -4.54 3.81 -2.03
C ILE A 37 -5.97 4.05 -1.56
N GLY A 38 -6.88 3.22 -2.05
CA GLY A 38 -8.29 3.25 -1.67
C GLY A 38 -9.02 2.01 -2.17
N SER A 39 -10.34 2.02 -1.99
CA SER A 39 -11.21 1.09 -2.70
C SER A 39 -11.20 1.41 -4.21
N PRO A 40 -11.60 0.47 -5.09
CA PRO A 40 -11.73 0.74 -6.53
C PRO A 40 -12.68 1.91 -6.83
N ASP A 41 -13.73 2.08 -6.03
CA ASP A 41 -14.70 3.17 -6.17
C ASP A 41 -14.14 4.52 -5.69
N ASP A 42 -13.30 4.51 -4.65
CA ASP A 42 -12.74 5.73 -4.06
C ASP A 42 -11.49 6.22 -4.80
N ILE A 43 -10.69 5.33 -5.39
CA ILE A 43 -9.37 5.69 -5.93
C ILE A 43 -9.44 6.73 -7.05
N GLU A 44 -10.44 6.63 -7.92
CA GLU A 44 -10.65 7.58 -9.01
C GLU A 44 -10.97 8.97 -8.43
N ARG A 45 -11.86 9.03 -7.44
CA ARG A 45 -12.21 10.27 -6.75
C ARG A 45 -11.02 10.86 -6.00
N ILE A 46 -10.21 10.00 -5.36
CA ILE A 46 -9.00 10.40 -4.63
C ILE A 46 -8.00 11.07 -5.58
N VAL A 47 -7.78 10.48 -6.76
CA VAL A 47 -6.86 11.02 -7.76
C VAL A 47 -7.39 12.31 -8.37
N VAL A 48 -8.65 12.34 -8.80
CA VAL A 48 -9.26 13.50 -9.48
C VAL A 48 -9.46 14.68 -8.52
N SER A 49 -9.89 14.43 -7.29
CA SER A 49 -10.23 15.47 -6.31
C SER A 49 -9.10 15.74 -5.31
N ALA A 50 -7.92 15.15 -5.51
CA ALA A 50 -6.77 15.24 -4.60
C ALA A 50 -7.11 14.94 -3.12
N LEU A 51 -8.04 14.02 -2.88
CA LEU A 51 -8.45 13.66 -1.52
C LEU A 51 -7.32 12.88 -0.82
N PRO A 52 -7.26 12.90 0.52
CA PRO A 52 -6.39 12.01 1.25
C PRO A 52 -6.89 10.56 1.09
N GLY A 53 -6.06 9.70 0.49
CA GLY A 53 -6.29 8.26 0.46
C GLY A 53 -5.88 7.58 1.77
N ILE A 54 -5.82 6.24 1.73
CA ILE A 54 -5.20 5.46 2.81
C ILE A 54 -3.73 5.85 2.91
N THR A 55 -3.33 6.37 4.06
CA THR A 55 -1.96 6.83 4.31
C THR A 55 -1.01 5.65 4.38
N LEU A 56 0.12 5.75 3.67
CA LEU A 56 1.23 4.82 3.78
C LEU A 56 2.25 5.31 4.80
N THR A 57 2.73 4.41 5.65
CA THR A 57 3.83 4.70 6.58
C THR A 57 4.98 3.77 6.30
N HIS A 58 6.18 4.31 6.09
CA HIS A 58 7.37 3.48 5.89
C HIS A 58 7.64 2.58 7.10
N MET A 59 7.87 1.31 6.84
CA MET A 59 8.21 0.28 7.81
C MET A 59 9.69 -0.09 7.65
N PRO A 60 10.60 0.56 8.41
CA PRO A 60 12.03 0.26 8.31
C PRO A 60 12.38 -1.16 8.80
N GLN A 61 11.54 -1.73 9.68
CA GLN A 61 11.63 -3.13 10.07
C GLN A 61 10.30 -3.80 9.77
N VAL A 62 10.35 -4.87 8.98
CA VAL A 62 9.18 -5.72 8.74
C VAL A 62 9.15 -6.89 9.71
N PRO A 63 7.96 -7.38 10.08
CA PRO A 63 7.82 -8.57 10.92
C PRO A 63 8.43 -9.81 10.25
N ALA A 64 8.76 -10.83 11.05
CA ALA A 64 9.32 -12.10 10.57
C ALA A 64 8.42 -12.84 9.56
N ALA A 65 7.12 -12.54 9.54
CA ALA A 65 6.16 -13.07 8.58
C ALA A 65 6.32 -12.51 7.15
N VAL A 66 7.02 -11.39 6.98
CA VAL A 66 7.22 -10.73 5.69
C VAL A 66 8.64 -11.00 5.18
N PRO A 67 8.82 -11.55 3.97
CA PRO A 67 10.14 -11.83 3.44
C PRO A 67 10.87 -10.53 3.10
N VAL A 68 11.98 -10.25 3.79
CA VAL A 68 12.83 -9.10 3.48
C VAL A 68 13.54 -9.36 2.15
N ARG A 69 13.49 -8.37 1.24
CA ARG A 69 14.16 -8.43 -0.07
C ARG A 69 15.08 -7.23 -0.21
N PRO A 70 16.25 -7.39 -0.86
CA PRO A 70 17.10 -6.26 -1.20
C PRO A 70 16.35 -5.29 -2.13
N ASP A 71 16.69 -4.01 -2.05
CA ASP A 71 16.12 -2.93 -2.87
C ASP A 71 14.58 -2.83 -2.83
N THR A 72 13.97 -3.39 -1.79
CA THR A 72 12.52 -3.39 -1.57
C THR A 72 12.20 -2.75 -0.23
N TYR A 73 11.33 -1.76 -0.25
CA TYR A 73 10.90 -1.01 0.92
C TYR A 73 9.45 -1.31 1.22
N TYR A 74 9.12 -1.36 2.51
CA TYR A 74 7.82 -1.80 2.96
C TYR A 74 7.08 -0.64 3.61
N PHE A 75 5.77 -0.59 3.39
CA PHE A 75 4.91 0.47 3.88
C PHE A 75 3.63 -0.13 4.47
N SER A 76 3.30 0.25 5.70
CA SER A 76 2.03 -0.14 6.32
C SER A 76 0.91 0.77 5.82
N LEU A 77 -0.28 0.19 5.66
CA LEU A 77 -1.49 0.93 5.37
C LEU A 77 -2.13 1.41 6.68
N SER A 78 -2.42 2.71 6.78
CA SER A 78 -3.11 3.27 7.95
C SER A 78 -4.56 2.79 8.01
N THR A 79 -4.94 2.19 9.13
CA THR A 79 -6.32 1.77 9.41
C THR A 79 -7.17 2.86 10.06
N ARG A 80 -6.60 4.05 10.33
CA ARG A 80 -7.26 5.12 11.09
C ARG A 80 -8.35 5.85 10.32
N ASN A 81 -8.32 5.77 8.99
CA ASN A 81 -9.19 6.53 8.10
C ASN A 81 -10.10 5.47 7.51
N GLY A 82 -11.42 5.50 7.77
CA GLY A 82 -12.39 4.45 7.38
C GLY A 82 -12.39 4.01 5.90
N LEU A 83 -11.59 4.68 5.05
CA LEU A 83 -11.15 4.19 3.73
C LEU A 83 -10.55 2.77 3.76
N TYR A 84 -9.78 2.42 4.80
CA TYR A 84 -9.25 1.05 4.92
C TYR A 84 -10.39 0.04 5.09
N GLU A 85 -11.36 0.34 5.95
CA GLU A 85 -12.54 -0.48 6.13
C GLU A 85 -13.40 -0.55 4.86
N ASN A 86 -13.51 0.55 4.10
CA ASN A 86 -14.19 0.56 2.81
C ASN A 86 -13.51 -0.37 1.81
N ALA A 87 -12.18 -0.36 1.74
CA ALA A 87 -11.43 -1.27 0.87
C ALA A 87 -11.61 -2.75 1.26
N LEU A 88 -11.67 -3.03 2.58
CA LEU A 88 -12.02 -4.37 3.07
C LEU A 88 -13.47 -4.75 2.69
N LYS A 89 -14.45 -3.85 2.87
CA LYS A 89 -15.84 -4.09 2.48
C LYS A 89 -16.01 -4.30 0.98
N ALA A 90 -15.27 -3.55 0.17
CA ALA A 90 -15.22 -3.69 -1.29
C ALA A 90 -14.49 -4.96 -1.75
N GLN A 91 -13.85 -5.68 -0.82
CA GLN A 91 -13.03 -6.87 -1.12
C GLN A 91 -11.97 -6.60 -2.19
N ALA A 92 -11.48 -5.36 -2.23
CA ALA A 92 -10.57 -4.92 -3.27
C ALA A 92 -9.80 -3.69 -2.80
N ILE A 93 -8.50 -3.68 -3.10
CA ILE A 93 -7.65 -2.50 -2.96
C ILE A 93 -7.18 -2.07 -4.33
N ALA A 94 -7.34 -0.78 -4.60
CA ALA A 94 -6.76 -0.10 -5.73
C ALA A 94 -5.56 0.74 -5.28
N ILE A 95 -4.48 0.64 -6.03
CA ILE A 95 -3.25 1.40 -5.81
C ILE A 95 -3.02 2.20 -7.08
N TYR A 96 -2.98 3.51 -6.92
CA TYR A 96 -2.55 4.42 -7.96
C TYR A 96 -1.07 4.77 -7.71
N ALA A 97 -0.23 4.48 -8.69
CA ALA A 97 1.16 4.88 -8.71
C ALA A 97 1.38 5.79 -9.92
N PRO A 98 2.05 6.95 -9.75
CA PRO A 98 2.31 7.82 -10.88
C PRO A 98 3.37 7.23 -11.81
N ASP A 99 3.23 7.58 -13.08
CA ASP A 99 4.24 7.40 -14.10
C ASP A 99 5.58 8.09 -13.72
N GLY A 100 6.70 7.48 -14.13
CA GLY A 100 8.04 8.05 -13.95
C GLY A 100 8.98 7.29 -12.99
N MET A 101 8.50 6.25 -12.29
CA MET A 101 9.39 5.34 -11.55
C MET A 101 9.87 4.21 -12.44
N ARG A 102 11.17 4.15 -12.72
CA ARG A 102 11.78 3.10 -13.53
C ARG A 102 11.75 1.77 -12.79
N GLU A 103 11.44 0.70 -13.52
CA GLU A 103 11.34 -0.67 -12.98
C GLU A 103 10.48 -0.78 -11.72
N LEU A 104 9.43 0.04 -11.61
CA LEU A 104 8.53 0.03 -10.47
C LEU A 104 7.82 -1.32 -10.34
N LYS A 105 8.05 -1.98 -9.21
CA LYS A 105 7.34 -3.18 -8.78
C LYS A 105 6.62 -2.89 -7.48
N ILE A 106 5.37 -3.34 -7.44
CA ILE A 106 4.49 -3.15 -6.31
C ILE A 106 3.88 -4.50 -5.98
N GLU A 107 4.02 -4.93 -4.74
CA GLU A 107 3.39 -6.14 -4.21
C GLU A 107 2.59 -5.79 -2.96
N LEU A 108 1.38 -6.33 -2.85
CA LEU A 108 0.58 -6.24 -1.65
C LEU A 108 0.74 -7.54 -0.86
N ILE A 109 1.18 -7.42 0.39
CA ILE A 109 1.43 -8.56 1.27
C ILE A 109 0.45 -8.48 2.43
N ALA A 110 -0.23 -9.59 2.69
CA ALA A 110 -1.05 -9.78 3.86
C ALA A 110 -0.32 -10.75 4.81
N PHE A 111 -0.22 -10.38 6.08
CA PHE A 111 0.37 -11.23 7.11
C PHE A 111 -0.45 -11.14 8.40
N THR A 112 -0.53 -12.24 9.13
CA THR A 112 -1.15 -12.30 10.46
C THR A 112 -0.08 -12.09 11.52
N GLN A 113 -0.32 -11.20 12.48
CA GLN A 113 0.52 -11.11 13.70
C GLN A 113 0.04 -12.06 14.78
#